data_AF-A0A2R4T6P1-F1
#
_entry.id   AF-A0A2R4T6P1-F1
#
_cell.length_a   1.000
_cell.length_b   1.000
_cell.length_c   1.000
_cell.angle_alpha   90.00
_cell.angle_beta   90.00
_cell.angle_gamma   90.00
#
_symmetry.space_group_name_H-M   'P 1'
#
loop_
_entity.id
_entity.type
_entity.pdbx_description
1 polymer ?
#
loop_
_entity_poly.entity_id
_entity_poly.type
_entity_poly.pdbx_seq_one_letter_code
_entity_poly.pdbx_strand_id
1 'polypeptide(L)'
;MSGAHRLLAGLLAAGALLASGLVSGCAQSVDPIERLGRKAARQVTPGAGAPGPAARKRWGLAGPLATAPKPPAHRPSMPYVVNRVPTRQKVVFLAFDDGAERDREFLRMTGDLKLPVSMVRTAGRTDLRALSYEGQRAEICGRPRGHTWPHFRPPGGAYNADTLRAAADCGVRAVVLGREYAEGERLRPGDIVLARRETTARLLHRIQEQGYAVARLEDYV
;
A
#
# COMPACT_ATOMS: atom_id res chain seq x y z
N MET A 1 -31.88 -33.41 72.81
CA MET A 1 -30.53 -33.57 73.38
C MET A 1 -29.56 -33.34 72.21
N SER A 2 -28.85 -32.26 71.98
CA SER A 2 -28.48 -31.00 72.67
C SER A 2 -28.50 -29.91 71.57
N GLY A 3 -28.82 -28.63 71.76
CA GLY A 3 -28.72 -27.79 72.95
C GLY A 3 -27.50 -26.88 72.84
N ALA A 4 -27.62 -25.71 72.21
CA ALA A 4 -26.79 -24.52 72.47
C ALA A 4 -27.45 -23.27 71.84
N HIS A 5 -28.40 -22.70 72.58
CA HIS A 5 -28.83 -21.31 72.43
C HIS A 5 -27.85 -20.39 73.18
N ARG A 6 -27.82 -19.10 72.78
CA ARG A 6 -27.72 -17.85 73.57
C ARG A 6 -26.87 -16.82 72.80
N LEU A 7 -27.14 -15.51 72.72
CA LEU A 7 -28.15 -14.62 73.29
C LEU A 7 -28.13 -13.29 72.49
N LEU A 8 -29.24 -12.55 72.53
CA LEU A 8 -29.45 -11.21 71.98
C LEU A 8 -28.52 -10.13 72.57
N ALA A 9 -28.27 -9.07 71.78
CA ALA A 9 -28.30 -7.69 72.29
C ALA A 9 -28.72 -6.73 71.16
N GLY A 10 -29.89 -6.13 71.29
CA GLY A 10 -30.34 -5.01 70.46
C GLY A 10 -29.93 -3.67 71.07
N LEU A 11 -29.73 -2.66 70.23
CA LEU A 11 -29.86 -1.26 70.62
C LEU A 11 -30.53 -0.47 69.49
N LEU A 12 -31.62 0.18 69.88
CA LEU A 12 -32.42 1.13 69.10
C LEU A 12 -31.68 2.45 68.94
N ALA A 13 -31.75 3.06 67.75
CA ALA A 13 -31.79 4.51 67.62
C ALA A 13 -32.55 4.89 66.33
N ALA A 14 -33.73 5.48 66.52
CA ALA A 14 -34.49 6.15 65.47
C ALA A 14 -33.81 7.48 65.10
N GLY A 15 -33.91 7.91 63.83
CA GLY A 15 -33.40 9.22 63.44
C GLY A 15 -33.62 9.61 61.98
N ALA A 16 -34.78 10.20 61.72
CA ALA A 16 -35.07 11.27 60.76
C ALA A 16 -34.80 11.08 59.25
N LEU A 17 -35.91 11.21 58.50
CA LEU A 17 -35.99 11.56 57.08
C LEU A 17 -35.17 12.81 56.74
N LEU A 18 -34.32 12.71 55.73
CA LEU A 18 -33.96 13.83 54.86
C LEU A 18 -34.01 13.36 53.41
N ALA A 19 -35.09 13.75 52.72
CA ALA A 19 -35.18 13.71 51.27
C ALA A 19 -34.28 14.80 50.70
N SER A 20 -33.11 14.40 50.19
CA SER A 20 -32.24 15.26 49.37
C SER A 20 -32.14 14.63 47.99
N GLY A 21 -32.84 15.24 47.04
CA GLY A 21 -32.78 14.87 45.64
C GLY A 21 -31.37 15.04 45.09
N LEU A 22 -30.79 13.95 44.61
CA LEU A 22 -29.66 13.97 43.69
C LEU A 22 -30.21 13.56 42.33
N VAL A 23 -30.43 14.55 41.47
CA VAL A 23 -30.47 14.35 40.03
C VAL A 23 -29.13 13.73 39.66
N SER A 24 -29.10 12.41 39.52
CA SER A 24 -28.00 11.70 38.88
C SER A 24 -28.04 12.08 37.41
N GLY A 25 -27.40 13.19 37.07
CA GLY A 25 -26.99 13.46 35.71
C GLY A 25 -26.06 12.31 35.32
N CYS A 26 -26.50 11.46 34.41
CA CYS A 26 -25.67 10.43 33.81
C CYS A 26 -24.51 11.13 33.10
N ALA A 27 -23.37 11.26 33.78
CA ALA A 27 -22.10 11.48 33.14
C ALA A 27 -21.83 10.22 32.31
N GLN A 28 -22.19 10.26 31.02
CA GLN A 28 -21.84 9.21 30.08
C GLN A 28 -20.31 9.15 30.03
N SER A 29 -19.76 8.14 30.71
CA SER A 29 -18.36 7.77 30.62
C SER A 29 -18.08 7.35 29.19
N VAL A 30 -17.66 8.30 28.36
CA VAL A 30 -17.00 7.98 27.10
C VAL A 30 -15.71 7.26 27.44
N ASP A 31 -15.57 6.02 26.98
CA ASP A 31 -14.42 5.17 27.24
C ASP A 31 -13.11 5.95 26.98
N PRO A 32 -12.09 5.84 27.84
CA PRO A 32 -10.78 6.46 27.59
C PRO A 32 -10.23 6.10 26.20
N ILE A 33 -10.53 4.91 25.71
CA ILE A 33 -10.19 4.40 24.37
C ILE A 33 -10.90 5.21 23.27
N GLU A 34 -12.15 5.60 23.47
CA GLU A 34 -12.91 6.39 22.51
C GLU A 34 -12.39 7.84 22.45
N ARG A 35 -11.94 8.39 23.59
CA ARG A 35 -11.29 9.70 23.69
C ARG A 35 -9.89 9.71 23.06
N LEU A 36 -9.14 8.62 23.22
CA LEU A 36 -7.88 8.35 22.50
C LEU A 36 -8.12 8.21 21.00
N GLY A 37 -9.16 7.48 20.59
CA GLY A 37 -9.56 7.32 19.18
C GLY A 37 -9.93 8.64 18.51
N ARG A 38 -10.63 9.54 19.23
CA ARG A 38 -10.97 10.88 18.72
C ARG A 38 -9.77 11.84 18.64
N LYS A 39 -8.78 11.69 19.54
CA LYS A 39 -7.50 12.43 19.47
C LYS A 39 -6.60 11.90 18.35
N ALA A 40 -6.56 10.57 18.15
CA ALA A 40 -5.84 9.96 17.04
C ALA A 40 -6.48 10.35 15.69
N ALA A 41 -7.82 10.33 15.59
CA ALA A 41 -8.53 10.75 14.38
C ALA A 41 -8.39 12.25 14.08
N ARG A 42 -8.20 13.11 15.09
CA ARG A 42 -7.86 14.54 14.89
C ARG A 42 -6.39 14.79 14.52
N GLN A 43 -5.50 13.80 14.70
CA GLN A 43 -4.10 13.86 14.29
C GLN A 43 -3.80 13.17 12.96
N VAL A 44 -4.75 12.44 12.38
CA VAL A 44 -4.64 11.98 10.99
C VAL A 44 -5.13 13.10 10.09
N THR A 45 -4.26 14.07 9.83
CA THR A 45 -4.42 14.95 8.67
C THR A 45 -4.48 14.06 7.42
N PRO A 46 -5.53 14.13 6.58
CA PRO A 46 -5.55 13.46 5.29
C PRO A 46 -4.53 14.16 4.38
N GLY A 47 -3.32 13.64 4.42
CA GLY A 47 -2.15 14.23 3.79
C GLY A 47 -0.93 13.56 4.40
N ALA A 48 -0.61 12.36 3.91
CA ALA A 48 0.71 11.80 4.11
C ALA A 48 1.71 12.81 3.52
N GLY A 49 2.20 13.72 4.37
CA GLY A 49 2.88 14.94 3.93
C GLY A 49 4.06 14.60 3.04
N ALA A 50 4.32 15.43 2.04
CA ALA A 50 5.48 15.27 1.16
C ALA A 50 6.76 15.02 1.99
N PRO A 51 7.74 14.27 1.45
CA PRO A 51 8.99 13.97 2.15
C PRO A 51 9.62 15.21 2.79
N GLY A 52 10.23 15.09 3.96
CA GLY A 52 10.93 16.22 4.58
C GLY A 52 12.15 16.65 3.75
N PRO A 53 12.65 17.90 3.89
CA PRO A 53 13.84 18.38 3.17
C PRO A 53 15.07 17.48 3.35
N ALA A 54 15.29 16.94 4.56
CA ALA A 54 16.42 16.06 4.85
C ALA A 54 16.36 14.73 4.08
N ALA A 55 15.16 14.13 3.97
CA ALA A 55 14.95 12.90 3.20
C ALA A 55 15.22 13.14 1.71
N ARG A 56 14.71 14.25 1.15
CA ARG A 56 14.99 14.64 -0.24
C ARG A 56 16.48 14.83 -0.50
N LYS A 57 17.16 15.59 0.37
CA LYS A 57 18.60 15.85 0.26
C LYS A 57 19.42 14.56 0.33
N ARG A 58 19.05 13.61 1.19
CA ARG A 58 19.70 12.28 1.28
C ARG A 58 19.70 11.55 -0.06
N TRP A 59 18.59 11.63 -0.78
CA TRP A 59 18.39 10.94 -2.05
C TRP A 59 18.63 11.82 -3.28
N GLY A 60 19.30 12.97 -3.09
CA GLY A 60 19.70 13.87 -4.17
C GLY A 60 18.62 14.79 -4.73
N LEU A 61 17.36 14.69 -4.31
CA LEU A 61 16.28 15.48 -4.92
C LEU A 61 16.39 16.97 -4.60
N ALA A 62 16.29 17.81 -5.64
CA ALA A 62 16.35 19.27 -5.53
C ALA A 62 15.11 19.87 -4.85
N GLY A 63 13.98 19.18 -4.93
CA GLY A 63 12.69 19.63 -4.37
C GLY A 63 11.71 18.46 -4.19
N PRO A 64 10.44 18.72 -3.86
CA PRO A 64 9.40 17.69 -3.92
C PRO A 64 9.13 17.24 -5.37
N LEU A 65 8.62 16.03 -5.54
CA LEU A 65 8.00 15.60 -6.81
C LEU A 65 6.67 16.36 -7.00
N ALA A 66 6.21 16.48 -8.24
CA ALA A 66 4.87 16.98 -8.51
C ALA A 66 3.82 16.05 -7.86
N THR A 67 2.75 16.64 -7.34
CA THR A 67 1.62 15.87 -6.79
C THR A 67 0.87 15.17 -7.91
N ALA A 68 0.58 13.88 -7.73
CA ALA A 68 -0.23 13.14 -8.70
C ALA A 68 -1.64 13.75 -8.77
N PRO A 69 -2.19 13.97 -9.98
CA PRO A 69 -3.58 14.37 -10.14
C PRO A 69 -4.51 13.28 -9.63
N LYS A 70 -5.78 13.64 -9.39
CA LYS A 70 -6.82 12.66 -9.08
C LYS A 70 -6.89 11.62 -10.23
N PRO A 71 -6.87 10.31 -9.93
CA PRO A 71 -7.04 9.27 -10.95
C PRO A 71 -8.34 9.47 -11.74
N PRO A 72 -8.40 9.02 -13.00
CA PRO A 72 -9.62 9.10 -13.80
C PRO A 72 -10.75 8.32 -13.12
N ALA A 73 -11.96 8.89 -13.11
CA ALA A 73 -13.13 8.26 -12.49
C ALA A 73 -13.50 6.92 -13.14
N HIS A 74 -13.25 6.79 -14.44
CA HIS A 74 -13.41 5.57 -15.20
C HIS A 74 -12.03 5.07 -15.62
N ARG A 75 -11.70 3.83 -15.24
CA ARG A 75 -10.48 3.19 -15.70
C ARG A 75 -10.63 2.87 -17.19
N PRO A 76 -9.62 3.17 -18.02
CA PRO A 76 -9.66 2.76 -19.41
C PRO A 76 -9.75 1.23 -19.50
N SER A 77 -10.46 0.70 -20.51
CA SER A 77 -10.36 -0.71 -20.85
C SER A 77 -8.93 -0.99 -21.33
N MET A 78 -8.16 -1.70 -20.53
CA MET A 78 -6.75 -1.98 -20.80
C MET A 78 -6.57 -3.30 -21.53
N PRO A 79 -5.59 -3.42 -22.45
CA PRO A 79 -5.13 -4.73 -22.86
C PRO A 79 -4.63 -5.51 -21.64
N TYR A 80 -4.81 -6.82 -21.65
CA TYR A 80 -4.34 -7.67 -20.54
C TYR A 80 -2.81 -7.57 -20.33
N VAL A 81 -2.06 -7.33 -21.41
CA VAL A 81 -0.62 -7.02 -21.37
C VAL A 81 -0.42 -5.51 -21.44
N VAL A 82 0.20 -4.93 -20.41
CA VAL A 82 0.34 -3.49 -20.21
C VAL A 82 1.82 -3.08 -20.21
N ASN A 83 2.20 -2.27 -21.19
CA ASN A 83 3.54 -1.66 -21.26
C ASN A 83 3.54 -0.18 -20.83
N ARG A 84 2.40 0.48 -21.03
CA ARG A 84 2.16 1.89 -20.75
C ARG A 84 0.68 2.10 -20.53
N VAL A 85 0.32 2.96 -19.59
CA VAL A 85 -1.07 3.37 -19.36
C VAL A 85 -1.47 4.42 -20.41
N PRO A 86 -2.60 4.27 -21.12
CA PRO A 86 -3.12 5.27 -22.05
C PRO A 86 -3.74 6.43 -21.25
N THR A 87 -2.91 7.35 -20.80
CA THR A 87 -3.33 8.57 -20.10
C THR A 87 -2.66 9.79 -20.69
N ARG A 88 -3.37 10.92 -20.61
CA ARG A 88 -2.81 12.26 -20.92
C ARG A 88 -2.31 12.97 -19.67
N GLN A 89 -2.64 12.46 -18.48
CA GLN A 89 -2.12 13.01 -17.24
C GLN A 89 -0.61 12.83 -17.21
N LYS A 90 0.10 13.86 -16.76
CA LYS A 90 1.57 13.90 -16.73
C LYS A 90 2.10 13.10 -15.54
N VAL A 91 1.81 11.81 -15.55
CA VAL A 91 2.16 10.83 -14.53
C VAL A 91 3.00 9.72 -15.13
N VAL A 92 3.87 9.16 -14.31
CA VAL A 92 4.56 7.88 -14.56
C VAL A 92 4.30 6.94 -13.39
N PHE A 93 4.50 5.65 -13.64
CA PHE A 93 4.28 4.58 -12.68
C PHE A 93 5.61 3.90 -12.38
N LEU A 94 5.96 3.79 -11.11
CA LEU A 94 7.14 3.06 -10.68
C LEU A 94 6.72 1.66 -10.27
N ALA A 95 7.04 0.67 -11.09
CA ALA A 95 6.76 -0.73 -10.81
C ALA A 95 8.01 -1.41 -10.27
N PHE A 96 7.90 -2.21 -9.22
CA PHE A 96 9.02 -2.99 -8.69
C PHE A 96 8.59 -4.44 -8.55
N ASP A 97 9.55 -5.35 -8.71
CA ASP A 97 9.32 -6.78 -8.55
C ASP A 97 9.70 -7.27 -7.15
N ASP A 98 9.33 -8.51 -6.85
CA ASP A 98 9.67 -9.21 -5.61
C ASP A 98 11.18 -9.45 -5.43
N GLY A 99 11.99 -9.23 -6.48
CA GLY A 99 13.43 -9.13 -6.37
C GLY A 99 13.88 -7.82 -5.73
N ALA A 100 13.28 -6.69 -6.12
CA ALA A 100 13.55 -5.38 -5.54
C ALA A 100 13.04 -5.23 -4.09
N GLU A 101 12.01 -5.99 -3.69
CA GLU A 101 11.53 -6.02 -2.30
C GLU A 101 12.62 -6.43 -1.30
N ARG A 102 13.58 -7.24 -1.74
CA ARG A 102 14.67 -7.71 -0.88
C ARG A 102 15.76 -6.67 -0.66
N ASP A 103 15.73 -5.58 -1.43
CA ASP A 103 16.70 -4.50 -1.35
C ASP A 103 16.31 -3.49 -0.25
N ARG A 104 17.01 -3.54 0.89
CA ARG A 104 16.76 -2.67 2.04
C ARG A 104 16.97 -1.19 1.72
N GLU A 105 17.90 -0.85 0.84
CA GLU A 105 18.18 0.54 0.50
C GLU A 105 17.08 1.09 -0.42
N PHE A 106 16.56 0.26 -1.34
CA PHE A 106 15.37 0.61 -2.13
C PHE A 106 14.13 0.81 -1.25
N LEU A 107 13.86 -0.10 -0.30
CA LEU A 107 12.75 0.05 0.64
C LEU A 107 12.89 1.31 1.51
N ARG A 108 14.11 1.63 1.95
CA ARG A 108 14.38 2.87 2.68
C ARG A 108 14.14 4.09 1.82
N MET A 109 14.61 4.09 0.57
CA MET A 109 14.41 5.19 -0.38
C MET A 109 12.93 5.45 -0.63
N THR A 110 12.16 4.42 -0.96
CA THR A 110 10.72 4.53 -1.22
C THR A 110 9.94 4.98 0.02
N GLY A 111 10.32 4.52 1.22
CA GLY A 111 9.75 4.97 2.49
C GLY A 111 10.08 6.43 2.84
N ASP A 112 11.36 6.81 2.79
CA ASP A 112 11.84 8.17 3.05
C ASP A 112 11.19 9.19 2.10
N LEU A 113 11.05 8.82 0.83
CA LEU A 113 10.47 9.64 -0.23
C LEU A 113 8.96 9.45 -0.42
N LYS A 114 8.32 8.58 0.37
CA LYS A 114 6.89 8.25 0.30
C LYS A 114 6.41 8.01 -1.14
N LEU A 115 7.21 7.27 -1.91
CA LEU A 115 6.94 7.06 -3.33
C LEU A 115 5.76 6.10 -3.50
N PRO A 116 4.77 6.43 -4.35
CA PRO A 116 3.65 5.53 -4.64
C PRO A 116 4.08 4.46 -5.65
N VAL A 117 4.96 3.55 -5.22
CA VAL A 117 5.42 2.41 -6.02
C VAL A 117 4.36 1.29 -6.06
N SER A 118 4.32 0.54 -7.16
CA SER A 118 3.39 -0.58 -7.36
C SER A 118 4.17 -1.88 -7.49
N MET A 119 3.76 -2.90 -6.74
CA MET A 119 4.37 -4.23 -6.80
C MET A 119 3.85 -4.99 -8.01
N VAL A 120 4.75 -5.56 -8.81
CA VAL A 120 4.46 -6.50 -9.89
C VAL A 120 5.19 -7.81 -9.60
N ARG A 121 4.45 -8.88 -9.33
CA ARG A 121 5.08 -10.15 -8.98
C ARG A 121 5.84 -10.72 -10.18
N THR A 122 7.05 -11.25 -9.98
CA THR A 122 7.74 -12.10 -10.95
C THR A 122 7.68 -13.58 -10.52
N ALA A 123 7.58 -14.51 -11.48
CA ALA A 123 7.55 -15.94 -11.19
C ALA A 123 8.90 -16.57 -11.51
N GLY A 124 9.63 -17.01 -10.49
CA GLY A 124 10.94 -17.63 -10.66
C GLY A 124 11.99 -16.70 -11.30
N ARG A 125 13.11 -17.27 -11.74
CA ARG A 125 14.19 -16.56 -12.48
C ARG A 125 14.37 -17.07 -13.92
N THR A 126 13.56 -18.04 -14.33
CA THR A 126 13.70 -18.75 -15.60
C THR A 126 12.77 -18.17 -16.66
N ASP A 127 13.15 -18.26 -17.93
CA ASP A 127 12.23 -17.97 -19.04
C ASP A 127 11.07 -18.97 -19.04
N LEU A 128 9.87 -18.48 -18.72
CA LEU A 128 8.66 -19.32 -18.63
C LEU A 128 8.32 -20.00 -19.96
N ARG A 129 8.75 -19.45 -21.09
CA ARG A 129 8.47 -20.03 -22.42
C ARG A 129 9.18 -21.37 -22.63
N ALA A 130 10.19 -21.68 -21.83
CA ALA A 130 10.86 -22.97 -21.83
C ALA A 130 10.06 -24.06 -21.09
N LEU A 131 8.98 -23.70 -20.40
CA LEU A 131 8.13 -24.61 -19.63
C LEU A 131 6.84 -24.95 -20.37
N SER A 132 6.29 -26.13 -20.09
CA SER A 132 4.92 -26.48 -20.45
C SER A 132 3.93 -25.56 -19.75
N TYR A 133 2.69 -25.49 -20.24
CA TYR A 133 1.63 -24.73 -19.56
C TYR A 133 1.50 -25.06 -18.07
N GLU A 134 1.52 -26.34 -17.68
CA GLU A 134 1.45 -26.72 -16.26
C GLU A 134 2.66 -26.25 -15.46
N GLY A 135 3.86 -26.26 -16.05
CA GLY A 135 5.05 -25.69 -15.44
C GLY A 135 4.93 -24.17 -15.25
N GLN A 136 4.46 -23.46 -16.27
CA GLN A 136 4.20 -22.02 -16.18
C GLN A 136 3.14 -21.69 -15.12
N ARG A 137 2.05 -22.47 -15.08
CA ARG A 137 0.98 -22.31 -14.09
C ARG A 137 1.49 -22.58 -12.68
N ALA A 138 2.31 -23.60 -12.46
CA ALA A 138 2.92 -23.86 -11.15
C ALA A 138 3.79 -22.69 -10.67
N GLU A 139 4.61 -22.12 -11.56
CA GLU A 139 5.45 -20.95 -11.24
C GLU A 139 4.61 -19.69 -10.95
N ILE A 140 3.58 -19.43 -11.74
CA ILE A 140 2.74 -18.23 -11.61
C ILE A 140 1.78 -18.34 -10.40
N CYS A 141 1.15 -19.51 -10.22
CA CYS A 141 0.22 -19.76 -9.12
C CYS A 141 0.92 -20.11 -7.78
N GLY A 142 2.18 -20.56 -7.80
CA GLY A 142 2.90 -20.99 -6.59
C GLY A 142 2.99 -19.88 -5.56
N ARG A 143 2.30 -20.00 -4.42
CA ARG A 143 2.06 -18.91 -3.46
C ARG A 143 2.34 -19.38 -2.02
N PRO A 144 2.87 -18.53 -1.13
CA PRO A 144 2.48 -18.58 0.27
C PRO A 144 0.96 -18.34 0.36
N ARG A 145 0.23 -19.22 1.06
CA ARG A 145 -1.24 -19.20 1.09
C ARG A 145 -1.78 -17.80 1.46
N GLY A 146 -2.72 -17.27 0.67
CA GLY A 146 -3.53 -16.09 1.03
C GLY A 146 -3.37 -14.81 0.19
N HIS A 147 -2.29 -14.61 -0.58
CA HIS A 147 -2.04 -13.31 -1.28
C HIS A 147 -2.23 -13.37 -2.79
N THR A 148 -3.26 -12.71 -3.33
CA THR A 148 -3.48 -12.61 -4.79
C THR A 148 -2.72 -11.39 -5.28
N TRP A 149 -1.83 -11.60 -6.27
CA TRP A 149 -1.08 -10.52 -6.90
C TRP A 149 -1.81 -10.10 -8.16
N PRO A 150 -2.50 -8.94 -8.17
CA PRO A 150 -3.28 -8.53 -9.34
C PRO A 150 -2.40 -8.19 -10.55
N HIS A 151 -1.11 -7.91 -10.33
CA HIS A 151 -0.17 -7.57 -11.38
C HIS A 151 0.99 -8.56 -11.39
N PHE A 152 1.29 -9.06 -12.59
CA PHE A 152 2.34 -10.03 -12.83
C PHE A 152 3.28 -9.53 -13.91
N ARG A 153 4.58 -9.76 -13.76
CA ARG A 153 5.60 -9.52 -14.78
C ARG A 153 6.31 -10.84 -15.07
N PRO A 154 6.30 -11.33 -16.31
CA PRO A 154 7.11 -12.47 -16.70
C PRO A 154 8.60 -12.15 -16.51
N PRO A 155 9.45 -13.11 -16.08
CA PRO A 155 10.89 -12.92 -16.01
C PRO A 155 11.45 -12.38 -17.34
N GLY A 156 12.22 -11.28 -17.26
CA GLY A 156 12.76 -10.61 -18.45
C GLY A 156 11.71 -10.00 -19.40
N GLY A 157 10.42 -10.02 -19.03
CA GLY A 157 9.31 -9.60 -19.88
C GLY A 157 8.98 -10.59 -21.01
N ALA A 158 9.52 -11.81 -20.98
CA ALA A 158 9.30 -12.81 -22.01
C ALA A 158 8.03 -13.64 -21.71
N TYR A 159 7.13 -13.76 -22.70
CA TYR A 159 5.87 -14.50 -22.54
C TYR A 159 5.43 -15.17 -23.84
N ASN A 160 4.55 -16.16 -23.74
CA ASN A 160 3.80 -16.76 -24.84
C ASN A 160 2.30 -16.87 -24.49
N ALA A 161 1.50 -17.48 -25.36
CA ALA A 161 0.07 -17.65 -25.13
C ALA A 161 -0.25 -18.46 -23.85
N ASP A 162 0.54 -19.49 -23.55
CA ASP A 162 0.39 -20.28 -22.33
C ASP A 162 0.69 -19.45 -21.08
N THR A 163 1.65 -18.51 -21.14
CA THR A 163 1.95 -17.60 -20.03
C THR A 163 0.75 -16.73 -19.69
N LEU A 164 0.10 -16.17 -20.71
CA LEU A 164 -1.07 -15.31 -20.52
C LEU A 164 -2.27 -16.11 -19.99
N ARG A 165 -2.50 -17.31 -20.54
CA ARG A 165 -3.54 -18.23 -20.05
C ARG A 165 -3.31 -18.60 -18.58
N ALA A 166 -2.12 -19.08 -18.25
CA ALA A 166 -1.76 -19.46 -16.89
C ALA A 166 -1.90 -18.29 -15.90
N ALA A 167 -1.46 -17.08 -16.28
CA ALA A 167 -1.65 -15.89 -15.46
C ALA A 167 -3.13 -15.59 -15.19
N ALA A 168 -3.98 -15.67 -16.22
CA ALA A 168 -5.42 -15.44 -16.08
C ALA A 168 -6.07 -16.49 -15.16
N ASP A 169 -5.72 -17.77 -15.35
CA ASP A 169 -6.20 -18.87 -14.51
C ASP A 169 -5.75 -18.73 -13.03
N CYS A 170 -4.63 -18.06 -12.79
CA CYS A 170 -4.11 -17.75 -11.45
C CYS A 170 -4.71 -16.45 -10.85
N GLY A 171 -5.61 -15.76 -11.56
CA GLY A 171 -6.28 -14.54 -11.08
C GLY A 171 -5.49 -13.25 -11.23
N VAL A 172 -4.49 -13.22 -12.12
CA VAL A 172 -3.79 -11.98 -12.50
C VAL A 172 -4.76 -11.08 -13.26
N ARG A 173 -4.82 -9.79 -12.92
CA ARG A 173 -5.63 -8.78 -13.62
C ARG A 173 -4.88 -8.11 -14.76
N ALA A 174 -3.56 -7.95 -14.63
CA ALA A 174 -2.73 -7.40 -15.69
C ALA A 174 -1.31 -8.01 -15.71
N VAL A 175 -0.82 -8.29 -16.91
CA VAL A 175 0.56 -8.65 -17.18
C VAL A 175 1.32 -7.37 -17.50
N VAL A 176 2.15 -6.89 -16.57
CA VAL A 176 2.86 -5.60 -16.67
C VAL A 176 4.27 -5.83 -17.18
N LEU A 177 4.60 -5.31 -18.37
CA LEU A 177 5.98 -5.36 -18.85
C LEU A 177 6.76 -4.10 -18.44
N GLY A 178 6.19 -2.91 -18.70
CA GLY A 178 6.91 -1.66 -18.52
C GLY A 178 8.27 -1.64 -19.26
N ARG A 179 9.16 -0.78 -18.81
CA ARG A 179 10.53 -0.65 -19.35
C ARG A 179 11.54 -0.39 -18.25
N GLU A 180 12.78 -0.80 -18.47
CA GLU A 180 13.90 -0.30 -17.67
C GLU A 180 14.11 1.19 -17.96
N TYR A 181 14.61 1.93 -16.97
CA TYR A 181 15.05 3.30 -17.17
C TYR A 181 16.45 3.32 -17.79
N ALA A 182 16.60 3.94 -18.96
CA ALA A 182 17.91 4.28 -19.48
C ALA A 182 18.18 5.77 -19.31
N GLU A 183 19.41 6.10 -18.95
CA GLU A 183 19.81 7.46 -18.62
C GLU A 183 19.68 8.39 -19.84
N GLY A 184 19.15 9.59 -19.62
CA GLY A 184 18.91 10.59 -20.67
C GLY A 184 17.59 10.42 -21.43
N GLU A 185 16.88 9.30 -21.27
CA GLU A 185 15.61 9.10 -21.97
C GLU A 185 14.51 10.08 -21.51
N ARG A 186 13.61 10.40 -22.44
CA ARG A 186 12.43 11.23 -22.16
C ARG A 186 11.30 10.36 -21.65
N LEU A 187 10.62 10.86 -20.61
CA LEU A 187 9.43 10.21 -20.07
C LEU A 187 8.22 10.63 -20.90
N ARG A 188 7.27 9.73 -21.04
CA ARG A 188 5.97 9.97 -21.65
C ARG A 188 4.86 9.79 -20.62
N PRO A 189 3.71 10.48 -20.78
CA PRO A 189 2.53 10.22 -19.98
C PRO A 189 2.18 8.72 -19.97
N GLY A 190 2.03 8.19 -18.77
CA GLY A 190 1.62 6.81 -18.53
C GLY A 190 2.73 5.78 -18.59
N ASP A 191 4.00 6.18 -18.74
CA ASP A 191 5.13 5.24 -18.72
C ASP A 191 5.14 4.42 -17.43
N ILE A 192 5.32 3.11 -17.57
CA ILE A 192 5.57 2.20 -16.47
C ILE A 192 7.07 1.90 -16.49
N VAL A 193 7.77 2.36 -15.45
CA VAL A 193 9.21 2.24 -15.33
C VAL A 193 9.54 1.27 -14.21
N LEU A 194 10.42 0.31 -14.51
CA LEU A 194 10.88 -0.68 -13.54
C LEU A 194 11.85 0.00 -12.58
N ALA A 195 11.43 0.14 -11.33
CA ALA A 195 12.18 0.79 -10.27
C ALA A 195 13.21 -0.19 -9.71
N ARG A 196 14.48 0.15 -9.88
CA ARG A 196 15.64 -0.54 -9.31
C ARG A 196 16.39 0.42 -8.41
N ARG A 197 17.04 -0.08 -7.36
CA ARG A 197 17.82 0.78 -6.45
C ARG A 197 18.84 1.65 -7.20
N GLU A 198 19.55 1.06 -8.15
CA GLU A 198 20.68 1.65 -8.88
C GLU A 198 20.27 2.80 -9.79
N THR A 199 19.03 2.79 -10.28
CA THR A 199 18.53 3.71 -11.30
C THR A 199 17.47 4.68 -10.76
N THR A 200 16.79 4.34 -9.67
CA THR A 200 15.63 5.11 -9.17
C THR A 200 16.00 6.55 -8.82
N ALA A 201 17.14 6.82 -8.18
CA ALA A 201 17.54 8.19 -7.88
C ALA A 201 17.66 9.06 -9.14
N ARG A 202 18.34 8.56 -10.19
CA ARG A 202 18.48 9.26 -11.49
C ARG A 202 17.13 9.41 -12.20
N LEU A 203 16.27 8.40 -12.11
CA LEU A 203 14.91 8.47 -12.64
C LEU A 203 14.08 9.56 -11.93
N LEU A 204 14.18 9.68 -10.61
CA LEU A 204 13.45 10.70 -9.86
C LEU A 204 13.90 12.12 -10.22
N HIS A 205 15.20 12.34 -10.43
CA HIS A 205 15.70 13.60 -10.99
C HIS A 205 15.05 13.91 -12.34
N ARG A 206 14.99 12.91 -13.23
CA ARG A 206 14.37 13.06 -14.55
C ARG A 206 12.88 13.36 -14.48
N ILE A 207 12.18 12.74 -13.52
CA ILE A 207 10.76 13.01 -13.22
C ILE A 207 10.59 14.46 -12.77
N GLN A 208 11.46 14.97 -11.91
CA GLN A 208 11.42 16.38 -11.46
C GLN A 208 11.68 17.35 -12.60
N GLU A 209 12.76 17.16 -13.34
CA GLU A 209 13.15 18.01 -14.47
C GLU A 209 12.03 18.14 -15.51
N GLN A 210 11.39 17.01 -15.81
CA GLN A 210 10.30 16.99 -16.79
C GLN A 210 8.95 17.36 -16.17
N GLY A 211 8.85 17.55 -14.86
CA GLY A 211 7.61 17.92 -14.17
C GLY A 211 6.54 16.82 -14.23
N TYR A 212 6.93 15.56 -14.12
CA TYR A 212 6.01 14.44 -13.94
C TYR A 212 5.71 14.21 -12.46
N ALA A 213 4.52 13.71 -12.19
CA ALA A 213 4.19 13.10 -10.90
C ALA A 213 4.37 11.59 -10.95
N VAL A 214 4.56 10.96 -9.78
CA VAL A 214 4.50 9.49 -9.65
C VAL A 214 3.11 9.13 -9.13
N ALA A 215 2.43 8.21 -9.82
CA ALA A 215 1.13 7.70 -9.40
C ALA A 215 1.20 6.19 -9.14
N ARG A 216 0.23 5.67 -8.39
CA ARG A 216 0.06 4.23 -8.18
C ARG A 216 -0.56 3.60 -9.42
N LEU A 217 0.03 2.50 -9.88
CA LEU A 217 -0.47 1.79 -11.06
C LEU A 217 -1.87 1.22 -10.84
N GLU A 218 -2.16 0.74 -9.62
CA GLU A 218 -3.46 0.15 -9.23
C GLU A 218 -4.66 1.08 -9.43
N ASP A 219 -4.41 2.39 -9.47
CA ASP A 219 -5.47 3.39 -9.64
C ASP A 219 -5.84 3.59 -11.13
N TYR A 220 -5.04 3.03 -12.05
CA TYR A 220 -5.19 3.20 -13.50
C TYR A 220 -5.44 1.88 -14.25
N VAL A 221 -5.23 0.72 -13.60
CA VAL A 221 -5.38 -0.63 -14.20
C VAL A 221 -6.31 -1.56 -13.43
#